data_AF-A0A7S2FAT6-F1
#
_entry.id   AF-A0A7S2FAT6-F1
#
_cell.length_a   1.000
_cell.length_b   1.000
_cell.length_c   1.000
_cell.angle_alpha   90.00
_cell.angle_beta   90.00
_cell.angle_gamma   90.00
#
_symmetry.space_group_name_H-M   'P 1'
#
loop_
_entity.id
_entity.type
_entity.pdbx_description
1 polymer ?
#
loop_
_entity_poly.entity_id
_entity_poly.type
_entity_poly.pdbx_seq_one_letter_code
_entity_poly.pdbx_strand_id
1 'polypeptide(L)'
;WVKAVNALPEGSTKHEMPGVFWDFNATNTTSGEQVIPRILHQTYKSHVLPETLAKYRDSWNATLPANWTIWLWTDEEMRQFVADHYPWFLETYDGYDAKVKRFDSFRIFCLHRYGGVY
;
A
#
# COMPACT_ATOMS: atom_id res chain seq x y z
N TRP A 1 -10.95 9.48 20.75
CA TRP A 1 -11.90 9.60 19.64
C TRP A 1 -11.25 10.35 18.48
N VAL A 2 -10.27 9.71 17.84
CA VAL A 2 -9.61 10.25 16.63
C VAL A 2 -10.36 9.66 15.46
N LYS A 3 -11.05 10.51 14.69
CA LYS A 3 -11.69 10.09 13.44
C LYS A 3 -10.56 9.64 12.51
N ALA A 4 -10.59 8.37 12.10
CA ALA A 4 -9.84 7.90 10.95
C ALA A 4 -10.35 8.70 9.75
N VAL A 5 -9.64 9.77 9.40
CA VAL A 5 -9.96 10.56 8.22
C VAL A 5 -9.46 9.72 7.05
N ASN A 6 -10.40 9.15 6.31
CA ASN A 6 -10.20 8.24 5.17
C ASN A 6 -9.77 6.81 5.52
N ALA A 7 -10.44 6.19 6.49
CA ALA A 7 -10.61 4.74 6.42
C ALA A 7 -11.28 4.37 5.10
N LEU A 8 -10.95 3.20 4.54
CA LEU A 8 -11.72 2.62 3.44
C LEU A 8 -13.23 2.67 3.77
N PRO A 9 -14.12 2.90 2.79
CA PRO A 9 -15.55 2.84 3.03
C PRO A 9 -15.90 1.57 3.83
N GLU A 10 -16.83 1.64 4.78
CA GLU A 10 -17.19 0.48 5.61
C GLU A 10 -17.51 -0.74 4.71
N GLY A 11 -16.79 -1.84 4.93
CA GLY A 11 -16.90 -3.07 4.15
C GLY A 11 -15.98 -3.17 2.92
N SER A 12 -15.24 -2.11 2.57
CA SER A 12 -14.26 -2.14 1.47
C SER A 12 -12.90 -2.65 1.95
N THR A 13 -12.33 -3.60 1.22
CA THR A 13 -10.96 -4.08 1.41
C THR A 13 -9.99 -3.30 0.54
N LYS A 14 -8.70 -3.24 0.92
CA LYS A 14 -7.65 -2.57 0.11
C LYS A 14 -7.58 -3.13 -1.31
N HIS A 15 -7.96 -4.40 -1.48
CA HIS A 15 -7.97 -5.15 -2.74
C HIS A 15 -9.09 -4.72 -3.69
N GLU A 16 -10.18 -4.14 -3.16
CA GLU A 16 -11.34 -3.66 -3.93
C GLU A 16 -11.21 -2.20 -4.35
N MET A 17 -10.23 -1.47 -3.78
CA MET A 17 -9.94 -0.12 -4.22
C MET A 17 -9.51 -0.19 -5.70
N PRO A 18 -10.20 0.51 -6.62
CA PRO A 18 -9.76 0.57 -7.99
C PRO A 18 -8.35 1.14 -7.96
N GLY A 19 -7.36 0.29 -8.26
CA GLY A 19 -5.99 0.77 -8.35
C GLY A 19 -6.01 1.93 -9.32
N VAL A 20 -5.38 3.04 -8.94
CA VAL A 20 -5.15 4.15 -9.86
C VAL A 20 -4.37 3.51 -11.00
N PHE A 21 -5.05 3.21 -12.10
CA PHE A 21 -4.38 2.71 -13.29
C PHE A 21 -3.51 3.87 -13.72
N TRP A 22 -2.24 3.78 -13.36
CA TRP A 22 -1.19 4.53 -14.00
C TRP A 22 -1.19 4.09 -15.45
N ASP A 23 -1.95 4.78 -16.27
CA ASP A 23 -1.82 4.65 -17.70
C ASP A 23 -0.43 5.17 -18.07
N PHE A 24 0.56 4.26 -18.08
CA PHE A 24 1.89 4.52 -18.62
C PHE A 24 1.82 5.03 -20.09
N ASN A 25 0.69 4.77 -20.77
CA ASN A 25 0.40 5.21 -22.13
C ASN A 25 -0.57 6.40 -22.24
N ALA A 26 -1.06 7.00 -21.13
CA ALA A 26 -1.94 8.16 -21.21
C ALA A 26 -1.13 9.41 -21.60
N THR A 27 -1.08 9.69 -22.90
CA THR A 27 -0.59 10.95 -23.45
C THR A 27 -1.58 12.11 -23.35
N ASN A 28 -2.74 11.95 -22.70
CA ASN A 28 -3.69 13.04 -22.53
C ASN A 28 -3.54 13.74 -21.19
N THR A 29 -2.49 14.53 -21.06
CA THR A 29 -2.41 15.59 -20.05
C THR A 29 -2.86 16.90 -20.66
N THR A 30 -4.07 17.35 -20.34
CA THR A 30 -4.46 18.76 -20.55
C THR A 30 -3.86 19.69 -19.48
N SER A 31 -3.12 19.15 -18.51
CA SER A 31 -2.08 19.86 -17.74
C SER A 31 -1.10 18.86 -17.11
N GLY A 32 0.10 18.78 -17.69
CA GLY A 32 1.21 17.85 -17.44
C GLY A 32 1.76 17.73 -16.00
N GLU A 33 0.97 17.31 -15.01
CA GLU A 33 1.52 17.00 -13.68
C GLU A 33 1.35 15.51 -13.36
N GLN A 34 2.45 14.76 -13.44
CA GLN A 34 2.53 13.40 -12.91
C GLN A 34 2.48 13.49 -11.38
N VAL A 35 1.29 13.34 -10.80
CA VAL A 35 1.08 13.49 -9.36
C VAL A 35 1.23 12.14 -8.68
N ILE A 36 2.21 12.01 -7.77
CA ILE A 36 2.33 10.85 -6.87
C ILE A 36 1.08 10.76 -5.97
N PRO A 37 0.35 9.62 -5.96
CA PRO A 37 -0.78 9.37 -5.08
C PRO A 37 -0.39 9.60 -3.64
N ARG A 38 -1.30 10.20 -2.88
CA ARG A 38 -1.07 10.55 -1.48
C ARG A 38 -1.36 9.33 -0.60
N ILE A 39 -0.67 8.23 -0.87
CA ILE A 39 -0.79 6.97 -0.15
C ILE A 39 0.60 6.64 0.40
N LEU A 40 0.70 6.50 1.71
CA LEU A 40 1.89 5.98 2.39
C LEU A 40 1.64 4.51 2.74
N HIS A 41 2.36 3.62 2.08
CA HIS A 41 2.36 2.19 2.33
C HIS A 41 3.39 1.90 3.42
N GLN A 42 3.01 1.12 4.41
CA GLN A 42 3.90 0.62 5.45
C GLN A 42 3.66 -0.88 5.60
N THR A 43 4.67 -1.62 6.04
CA THR A 43 4.53 -3.07 6.24
C THR A 43 4.91 -3.47 7.64
N TYR A 44 4.13 -4.36 8.23
CA TYR A 44 4.47 -5.02 9.48
C TYR A 44 3.83 -6.40 9.54
N LYS A 45 4.35 -7.31 10.35
CA LYS A 45 3.83 -8.69 10.42
C LYS A 45 2.32 -8.78 10.73
N SER A 46 1.73 -7.79 11.40
CA SER A 46 0.32 -7.73 11.77
C SER A 46 -0.14 -6.29 11.98
N HIS A 47 -1.43 -6.09 12.26
CA HIS A 47 -1.98 -4.78 12.64
C HIS A 47 -1.66 -4.34 14.07
N VAL A 48 -0.98 -5.20 14.85
CA VAL A 48 -0.57 -4.91 16.23
C VAL A 48 0.90 -4.50 16.24
N LEU A 49 1.12 -3.19 16.22
CA LEU A 49 2.47 -2.60 16.29
C LEU A 49 2.96 -2.56 17.74
N PRO A 50 4.25 -2.86 18.00
CA PRO A 50 4.91 -2.46 19.24
C PRO A 50 4.79 -0.95 19.46
N GLU A 51 4.73 -0.54 20.72
CA GLU A 51 4.48 0.86 21.10
C GLU A 51 5.40 1.85 20.38
N THR A 52 6.70 1.55 20.28
CA THR A 52 7.67 2.41 19.59
C THR A 52 7.34 2.57 18.10
N LEU A 53 6.91 1.50 17.41
CA LEU A 53 6.55 1.57 15.99
C LEU A 53 5.19 2.25 15.79
N ALA A 54 4.24 2.05 16.72
CA ALA A 54 2.99 2.76 16.72
C ALA A 54 3.22 4.28 16.83
N LYS A 55 4.10 4.72 17.73
CA LYS A 55 4.49 6.13 17.86
C LYS A 55 5.03 6.72 16.56
N TYR A 56 5.85 5.97 15.81
CA TYR A 56 6.33 6.42 14.51
C TYR A 56 5.23 6.49 13.46
N ARG A 57 4.34 5.51 13.39
CA ARG A 57 3.17 5.56 12.50
C ARG A 57 2.28 6.78 12.84
N ASP A 58 2.05 7.03 14.11
CA ASP A 58 1.20 8.13 14.57
C ASP A 58 1.83 9.49 14.27
N SER A 59 3.17 9.61 14.31
CA SER A 59 3.85 10.85 13.93
C SER A 59 3.67 11.16 12.43
N TRP A 60 3.71 10.15 11.55
CA TRP A 60 3.35 10.33 10.14
C TRP A 60 1.90 10.80 9.99
N ASN A 61 0.96 10.17 10.68
CA ASN A 61 -0.45 10.54 10.63
C ASN A 61 -0.70 11.98 11.13
N ALA A 62 0.10 12.46 12.08
CA ALA A 62 0.00 13.82 12.60
C ALA A 62 0.66 14.88 11.69
N THR A 63 1.65 14.47 10.88
CA THR A 63 2.47 15.40 10.08
C THR A 63 2.01 15.49 8.62
N LEU A 64 1.48 14.39 8.07
CA LEU A 64 1.04 14.36 6.68
C LEU A 64 -0.23 15.23 6.49
N PRO A 65 -0.37 15.92 5.34
CA PRO A 65 -1.58 16.65 5.02
C PRO A 65 -2.82 15.75 5.05
N ALA A 66 -3.99 16.32 5.38
CA ALA A 66 -5.23 15.56 5.61
C ALA A 66 -5.74 14.74 4.41
N ASN A 67 -5.23 14.98 3.20
CA ASN A 67 -5.55 14.21 2.00
C ASN A 67 -4.60 13.02 1.75
N TRP A 68 -3.70 12.72 2.68
CA TRP A 68 -2.90 11.49 2.67
C TRP A 68 -3.63 10.36 3.37
N THR A 69 -3.42 9.15 2.87
CA THR A 69 -3.89 7.90 3.49
C THR A 69 -2.70 7.04 3.85
N ILE A 70 -2.68 6.45 5.05
CA ILE A 70 -1.63 5.52 5.48
C ILE A 70 -2.19 4.10 5.47
N TRP A 71 -1.56 3.19 4.73
CA TRP A 71 -1.91 1.78 4.65
C TRP A 71 -0.85 0.91 5.31
N LEU A 72 -1.21 0.23 6.39
CA LEU A 72 -0.37 -0.80 7.00
C LEU A 72 -0.71 -2.16 6.40
N TRP A 73 0.21 -2.77 5.67
CA TRP A 73 0.08 -4.10 5.08
C TRP A 73 0.67 -5.17 5.98
N THR A 74 -0.11 -6.23 6.22
CA THR A 74 0.34 -7.41 6.96
C THR A 74 0.98 -8.47 6.06
N ASP A 75 1.73 -9.41 6.64
CA ASP A 75 2.31 -10.55 5.90
C ASP A 75 1.24 -11.28 5.06
N GLU A 76 0.04 -11.47 5.64
CA GLU A 76 -1.09 -12.12 4.99
C GLU A 76 -1.69 -11.26 3.88
N GLU A 77 -1.97 -9.98 4.15
CA GLU A 77 -2.52 -9.06 3.15
C GLU A 77 -1.57 -8.86 1.96
N MET A 78 -0.25 -8.86 2.17
CA MET A 78 0.73 -8.79 1.09
C MET A 78 0.69 -10.05 0.22
N ARG A 79 0.58 -11.24 0.83
CA ARG A 79 0.47 -12.49 0.09
C ARG A 79 -0.84 -12.54 -0.69
N GLN A 80 -1.96 -12.19 -0.06
CA GLN A 80 -3.27 -12.15 -0.70
C GLN A 80 -3.29 -11.16 -1.86
N PHE A 81 -2.66 -9.98 -1.70
CA PHE A 81 -2.50 -9.01 -2.78
C PHE A 81 -1.78 -9.59 -3.99
N VAL A 82 -0.69 -10.34 -3.77
CA VAL A 82 0.03 -11.02 -4.86
C VAL A 82 -0.85 -12.08 -5.50
N ALA A 83 -1.58 -12.87 -4.71
CA ALA A 83 -2.49 -13.89 -5.22
C ALA A 83 -3.60 -13.30 -6.11
N ASP A 84 -4.18 -12.17 -5.70
CA ASP A 84 -5.31 -11.54 -6.39
C ASP A 84 -4.90 -10.79 -7.65
N HIS A 85 -3.77 -10.08 -7.62
CA HIS A 85 -3.39 -9.15 -8.69
C HIS A 85 -2.20 -9.63 -9.54
N TYR A 86 -1.37 -10.54 -9.03
CA TYR A 86 -0.21 -11.08 -9.70
C TYR A 86 -0.13 -12.61 -9.54
N PRO A 87 -1.20 -13.36 -9.87
CA PRO A 87 -1.28 -14.80 -9.59
C PRO A 87 -0.13 -15.59 -10.24
N TRP A 88 0.38 -15.12 -11.37
CA TRP A 88 1.54 -15.69 -12.06
C TRP A 88 2.84 -15.67 -11.23
N PHE A 89 2.94 -14.79 -10.24
CA PHE A 89 4.12 -14.64 -9.38
C PHE A 89 3.97 -15.34 -8.02
N LEU A 90 2.77 -15.81 -7.68
CA LEU A 90 2.47 -16.33 -6.33
C LEU A 90 3.38 -17.49 -5.93
N GLU A 91 3.67 -18.42 -6.85
CA GLU A 91 4.57 -19.55 -6.58
C GLU A 91 6.00 -19.06 -6.25
N THR A 92 6.50 -18.06 -6.97
CA THR A 92 7.83 -17.46 -6.68
C THR A 92 7.82 -16.72 -5.35
N TYR A 93 6.77 -15.97 -5.07
CA TYR A 93 6.59 -15.23 -3.82
C TYR A 93 6.59 -16.16 -2.60
N ASP A 94 5.83 -17.26 -2.68
CA ASP A 94 5.77 -18.29 -1.65
C ASP A 94 7.08 -19.08 -1.55
N GLY A 95 7.77 -19.29 -2.68
CA GLY A 95 9.05 -20.00 -2.76
C GLY A 95 10.26 -19.25 -2.19
N TYR A 96 10.13 -17.97 -1.82
CA TYR A 96 11.24 -17.23 -1.20
C TYR A 96 11.65 -17.82 0.16
N ASP A 97 12.95 -18.05 0.31
CA ASP A 97 13.65 -18.53 1.52
C ASP A 97 13.64 -17.50 2.67
N ALA A 98 13.52 -16.21 2.35
CA ALA A 98 13.57 -15.13 3.32
C ALA A 98 12.42 -14.13 3.14
N LYS A 99 11.79 -13.75 4.26
CA LYS A 99 10.68 -12.78 4.29
C LYS A 99 11.06 -11.43 3.65
N VAL A 100 12.31 -11.00 3.78
CA VAL A 100 12.78 -9.74 3.17
C VAL A 100 12.57 -9.71 1.65
N LYS A 101 12.75 -10.85 0.96
CA LYS A 101 12.52 -10.95 -0.49
C LYS A 101 11.04 -10.80 -0.85
N ARG A 102 10.14 -11.27 0.03
CA ARG A 102 8.69 -11.04 -0.09
C ARG A 102 8.36 -9.55 0.07
N PHE A 103 8.95 -8.87 1.04
CA PHE A 103 8.73 -7.43 1.24
C PHE A 103 9.27 -6.60 0.07
N ASP A 104 10.46 -6.93 -0.43
CA ASP A 104 11.07 -6.24 -1.57
C ASP A 104 10.26 -6.40 -2.85
N SER A 105 9.80 -7.62 -3.15
CA SER A 105 8.92 -7.87 -4.32
C SER A 105 7.54 -7.22 -4.14
N PHE A 106 6.93 -7.33 -2.95
CA PHE A 106 5.65 -6.69 -2.65
C PHE A 106 5.71 -5.18 -2.86
N ARG A 107 6.77 -4.49 -2.41
CA ARG A 107 6.95 -3.05 -2.62
C ARG A 107 6.82 -2.66 -4.09
N ILE A 108 7.47 -3.40 -4.99
CA ILE A 108 7.41 -3.13 -6.43
C ILE A 108 5.98 -3.32 -6.96
N PHE A 109 5.32 -4.43 -6.60
CA PHE A 109 3.95 -4.69 -7.05
C PHE A 109 2.91 -3.72 -6.49
N CYS A 110 3.11 -3.31 -5.25
CA CYS A 110 2.25 -2.37 -4.55
C CYS A 110 2.34 -0.98 -5.20
N LEU A 111 3.56 -0.48 -5.44
CA LEU A 111 3.80 0.79 -6.13
C LEU A 111 3.37 0.74 -7.60
N HIS A 112 3.57 -0.38 -8.30
CA HIS A 112 3.07 -0.56 -9.66
C HIS A 112 1.54 -0.46 -9.73
N ARG A 113 0.83 -1.06 -8.77
CA ARG A 113 -0.64 -1.11 -8.76
C ARG A 113 -1.30 0.17 -8.25
N TYR A 114 -0.76 0.77 -7.19
CA TYR A 114 -1.39 1.86 -6.44
C TYR A 114 -0.61 3.17 -6.49
N GLY A 115 0.66 3.15 -6.93
CA GLY A 115 1.56 4.29 -6.79
C GLY A 115 1.87 4.62 -5.34
N GLY A 116 2.08 5.90 -5.06
CA GLY A 116 2.31 6.40 -3.71
C GLY A 116 3.76 6.26 -3.25
N VAL A 117 3.92 6.20 -1.92
CA VAL A 117 5.19 6.12 -1.23
C VAL A 117 5.18 4.88 -0.36
N TYR A 118 6.26 4.10 -0.38
CA TYR A 118 6.43 2.91 0.46
C TYR A 118 7.56 3.12 1.46
#